data_AF-A0A7G7BDL7-F1
#
_entry.id   AF-A0A7G7BDL7-F1
#
_cell.length_a   1.000
_cell.length_b   1.000
_cell.length_c   1.000
_cell.angle_alpha   90.00
_cell.angle_beta   90.00
_cell.angle_gamma   90.00
#
_symmetry.space_group_name_H-M   'P 1'
#
loop_
_entity.id
_entity.type
_entity.pdbx_description
1 polymer ?
#
loop_
_entity_poly.entity_id
_entity_poly.type
_entity_poly.pdbx_seq_one_letter_code
_entity_poly.pdbx_strand_id
1 'polypeptide(L)'
;MDEADLTADAAQRLADAVERLCHRAGAGSPRSSTVLLPYSGEQGDAVRRTLKVLAPRMGVPALYGGDSRGPNIRWRDGARCLLLDSGEAGGRESALRLTSHTTDALEQRERVLFEQGVGDGDGQLPAYADLPVLWQLHRDAAAAPPPLPPCVAPDWERLEESLRTLMLAWATQLPSQAAGGSAGFDVVNHADGDRPLTFLYGPEDGLVVMVDDEDAAPDDVAHEQEMAARGWHDRAIPVARWWVSGFDADASGAAATARLAVAELRARGARRPSDLGVADITCTDVAGEEIGRLTLPGLGLSG
;
A
#
# COMPACT_ATOMS: atom_id res chain seq x y z
N MET A 1 5.26 23.65 13.54
CA MET A 1 6.32 23.32 12.56
C MET A 1 5.81 23.85 11.24
N ASP A 2 6.45 24.88 10.70
CA ASP A 2 5.96 25.64 9.54
C ASP A 2 6.07 24.77 8.29
N GLU A 3 4.92 24.29 7.79
CA GLU A 3 4.81 23.58 6.52
C GLU A 3 5.08 24.61 5.41
N ALA A 4 6.31 24.61 4.86
CA ALA A 4 6.65 25.52 3.78
C ALA A 4 5.80 25.19 2.55
N ASP A 5 4.71 25.95 2.38
CA ASP A 5 3.82 25.90 1.23
C ASP A 5 4.66 25.99 -0.06
N LEU A 6 4.25 25.23 -1.10
CA LEU A 6 4.79 25.40 -2.45
C LEU A 6 4.74 26.89 -2.81
N THR A 7 5.83 27.44 -3.34
CA THR A 7 5.83 28.82 -3.81
C THR A 7 4.70 29.02 -4.82
N ALA A 8 4.03 30.18 -4.80
CA ALA A 8 2.93 30.48 -5.71
C ALA A 8 3.31 30.25 -7.19
N ASP A 9 4.57 30.50 -7.54
CA ASP A 9 5.17 30.25 -8.85
C ASP A 9 5.26 28.75 -9.18
N ALA A 10 5.64 27.88 -8.24
CA ALA A 10 5.64 26.43 -8.43
C ALA A 10 4.21 25.87 -8.57
N ALA A 11 3.27 26.36 -7.77
CA ALA A 11 1.87 25.98 -7.85
C ALA A 11 1.24 26.39 -9.19
N GLN A 12 1.56 27.59 -9.70
CA GLN A 12 1.10 28.04 -11.02
C GLN A 12 1.73 27.22 -12.15
N ARG A 13 3.03 26.91 -12.10
CA ARG A 13 3.67 26.05 -13.10
C ARG A 13 3.07 24.65 -13.16
N LEU A 14 2.74 24.08 -12.00
CA LEU A 14 2.03 22.80 -11.90
C LEU A 14 0.63 22.90 -12.50
N ALA A 15 -0.11 23.97 -12.19
CA ALA A 15 -1.42 24.24 -12.78
C ALA A 15 -1.36 24.32 -14.31
N ASP A 16 -0.46 25.13 -14.86
CA ASP A 16 -0.32 25.28 -16.31
C ASP A 16 0.10 23.95 -16.96
N ALA A 17 0.91 23.15 -16.26
CA ALA A 17 1.31 21.82 -16.71
C ALA A 17 0.12 20.87 -16.80
N VAL A 18 -0.75 20.85 -15.79
CA VAL A 18 -1.99 20.08 -15.77
C VAL A 18 -2.91 20.51 -16.90
N GLU A 19 -3.15 21.81 -17.07
CA GLU A 19 -4.00 22.32 -18.15
C GLU A 19 -3.45 21.89 -19.52
N ARG A 20 -2.13 21.95 -19.72
CA ARG A 20 -1.51 21.44 -20.95
C ARG A 20 -1.71 19.94 -21.15
N LEU A 21 -1.63 19.13 -20.08
CA LEU A 21 -1.90 17.69 -20.13
C LEU A 21 -3.39 17.41 -20.44
N CYS A 22 -4.29 18.18 -19.85
CA CYS A 22 -5.73 18.08 -20.09
C CYS A 22 -6.10 18.50 -21.53
N HIS A 23 -5.46 19.52 -22.10
CA HIS A 23 -5.81 20.07 -23.42
C HIS A 23 -5.07 19.42 -24.60
N ARG A 24 -3.83 18.93 -24.46
CA ARG A 24 -3.06 18.37 -25.60
C ARG A 24 -3.52 17.00 -26.08
N ALA A 25 -4.31 16.27 -25.29
CA ALA A 25 -4.77 14.93 -25.64
C ALA A 25 -5.89 14.91 -26.71
N GLY A 26 -6.36 16.08 -27.19
CA GLY A 26 -7.43 16.17 -28.19
C GLY A 26 -7.04 15.87 -29.65
N ALA A 27 -5.78 15.56 -29.94
CA ALA A 27 -5.31 15.36 -31.32
C ALA A 27 -4.40 14.13 -31.46
N GLY A 28 -5.00 12.93 -31.53
CA GLY A 28 -4.50 11.77 -32.28
C GLY A 28 -3.05 11.29 -32.12
N SER A 29 -2.31 11.74 -31.11
CA SER A 29 -0.89 11.44 -30.94
C SER A 29 -0.68 10.69 -29.61
N PRO A 30 -0.14 9.46 -29.63
CA PRO A 30 0.03 8.61 -28.44
C PRO A 30 1.23 9.05 -27.57
N ARG A 31 1.65 10.32 -27.65
CA ARG A 31 2.76 10.82 -26.85
C ARG A 31 2.27 11.08 -25.43
N SER A 32 2.51 10.10 -24.55
CA SER A 32 2.51 10.29 -23.10
C SER A 32 3.23 11.60 -22.79
N SER A 33 2.46 12.57 -22.33
CA SER A 33 3.01 13.84 -21.90
C SER A 33 3.36 13.71 -20.43
N THR A 34 4.59 14.05 -20.09
CA THR A 34 5.16 13.87 -18.75
C THR A 34 5.52 15.23 -18.18
N VAL A 35 5.16 15.45 -16.92
CA VAL A 35 5.57 16.61 -16.14
C VAL A 35 6.34 16.10 -14.93
N LEU A 36 7.54 16.61 -14.72
CA LEU A 36 8.34 16.33 -13.53
C LEU A 36 8.23 17.50 -12.56
N LEU A 37 8.07 17.15 -11.29
CA LEU A 37 7.91 18.05 -10.15
C LEU A 37 9.04 17.72 -9.16
N PRO A 38 10.23 18.31 -9.36
CA PRO A 38 11.33 18.13 -8.43
C PRO A 38 10.91 18.58 -7.04
N TYR A 39 11.36 17.85 -6.02
CA TYR A 39 11.16 18.23 -4.63
C TYR A 39 12.42 18.00 -3.81
N SER A 40 12.56 18.78 -2.75
CA SER A 40 13.52 18.55 -1.67
C SER A 40 12.77 18.16 -0.40
N GLY A 41 13.42 17.35 0.44
CA GLY A 41 12.85 16.85 1.69
C GLY A 41 12.06 15.55 1.50
N GLU A 42 11.12 15.30 2.41
CA GLU A 42 10.36 14.06 2.46
C GLU A 42 9.34 13.97 1.31
N GLN A 43 9.24 12.78 0.69
CA GLN A 43 8.30 12.53 -0.40
C GLN A 43 6.85 12.76 0.03
N GLY A 44 6.48 12.38 1.27
CA GLY A 44 5.13 12.58 1.79
C GLY A 44 4.70 14.05 1.81
N ASP A 45 5.59 14.97 2.17
CA ASP A 45 5.33 16.42 2.11
C ASP A 45 5.17 16.91 0.68
N ALA A 46 5.98 16.41 -0.25
CA ALA A 46 5.85 16.74 -1.66
C ALA A 46 4.50 16.27 -2.22
N VAL A 47 4.06 15.08 -1.85
CA VAL A 47 2.75 14.52 -2.23
C VAL A 47 1.61 15.37 -1.67
N ARG A 48 1.59 15.65 -0.36
CA ARG A 48 0.55 16.48 0.27
C ARG A 48 0.41 17.84 -0.40
N ARG A 49 1.54 18.54 -0.59
CA ARG A 49 1.56 19.86 -1.24
C ARG A 49 1.08 19.78 -2.69
N THR A 50 1.48 18.75 -3.43
CA THR A 50 1.02 18.53 -4.82
C THR A 50 -0.48 18.29 -4.87
N LEU A 51 -1.03 17.44 -4.00
CA LEU A 51 -2.46 17.18 -3.92
C LEU A 51 -3.27 18.43 -3.58
N LYS A 52 -2.80 19.27 -2.66
CA LYS A 52 -3.42 20.56 -2.29
C LYS A 52 -3.55 21.50 -3.51
N VAL A 53 -2.59 21.46 -4.43
CA VAL A 53 -2.63 22.26 -5.67
C VAL A 53 -3.53 21.64 -6.74
N LEU A 54 -3.52 20.32 -6.87
CA LEU A 54 -4.25 19.60 -7.92
C LEU A 54 -5.75 19.44 -7.63
N ALA A 55 -6.12 19.17 -6.37
CA ALA A 55 -7.51 18.86 -6.01
C ALA A 55 -8.52 19.96 -6.41
N PRO A 56 -8.25 21.28 -6.23
CA PRO A 56 -9.17 22.33 -6.68
C PRO A 56 -9.37 22.41 -8.20
N ARG A 57 -8.48 21.80 -8.99
CA ARG A 57 -8.47 21.91 -10.46
C ARG A 57 -9.00 20.65 -11.14
N MET A 58 -8.64 19.50 -10.60
CA MET A 58 -8.94 18.19 -11.18
C MET A 58 -10.01 17.43 -10.39
N GLY A 59 -10.46 17.98 -9.25
CA GLY A 59 -11.25 17.25 -8.27
C GLY A 59 -10.39 16.31 -7.43
N VAL A 60 -11.06 15.56 -6.56
CA VAL A 60 -10.41 14.52 -5.74
C VAL A 60 -9.93 13.37 -6.64
N PRO A 61 -8.76 12.79 -6.36
CA PRO A 61 -8.35 11.54 -7.00
C PRO A 61 -9.43 10.46 -6.83
N ALA A 62 -9.63 9.69 -7.90
CA ALA A 62 -10.53 8.52 -7.86
C ALA A 62 -9.87 7.33 -7.15
N LEU A 63 -8.54 7.27 -7.19
CA LEU A 63 -7.73 6.19 -6.63
C LEU A 63 -6.47 6.76 -6.00
N TYR A 64 -6.23 6.35 -4.76
CA TYR A 64 -4.96 6.48 -4.07
C TYR A 64 -4.30 5.11 -3.98
N GLY A 65 -3.00 5.07 -3.88
CA GLY A 65 -2.27 3.80 -3.88
C GLY A 65 -0.78 4.02 -3.89
N GLY A 66 -0.04 2.95 -4.07
CA GLY A 66 1.38 3.06 -4.31
C GLY A 66 2.08 1.73 -4.49
N ASP A 67 3.32 1.84 -4.91
CA ASP A 67 4.24 0.75 -5.18
C ASP A 67 5.43 0.81 -4.20
N SER A 68 6.52 0.09 -4.48
CA SER A 68 7.72 0.12 -3.62
C SER A 68 8.50 1.43 -3.65
N ARG A 69 8.20 2.32 -4.61
CA ARG A 69 8.97 3.54 -4.92
C ARG A 69 8.21 4.81 -4.58
N GLY A 70 6.90 4.74 -4.40
CA GLY A 70 6.12 5.85 -3.88
C GLY A 70 4.65 5.83 -4.32
N PRO A 71 4.01 6.99 -4.43
CA PRO A 71 2.58 7.08 -4.65
C PRO A 71 2.19 6.56 -6.04
N ASN A 72 0.95 6.08 -6.15
CA ASN A 72 0.28 5.79 -7.41
C ASN A 72 -1.12 6.40 -7.32
N ILE A 73 -1.22 7.70 -7.61
CA ILE A 73 -2.45 8.48 -7.43
C ILE A 73 -3.06 8.80 -8.79
N ARG A 74 -4.37 8.57 -8.94
CA ARG A 74 -5.04 8.65 -10.24
C ARG A 74 -6.25 9.56 -10.24
N TRP A 75 -6.32 10.39 -11.26
CA TRP A 75 -7.53 11.04 -11.71
C TRP A 75 -7.94 10.41 -13.03
N ARG A 76 -9.16 9.87 -13.09
CA ARG A 76 -9.62 9.08 -14.22
C ARG A 76 -10.99 9.53 -14.71
N ASP A 77 -11.20 9.32 -15.99
CA ASP A 77 -12.50 9.17 -16.62
C ASP A 77 -12.48 7.93 -17.53
N GLY A 78 -13.58 7.68 -18.24
CA GLY A 78 -13.68 6.51 -19.12
C GLY A 78 -12.70 6.50 -20.30
N ALA A 79 -12.02 7.61 -20.62
CA ALA A 79 -11.09 7.70 -21.74
C ALA A 79 -9.63 7.90 -21.30
N ARG A 80 -9.40 8.52 -20.14
CA ARG A 80 -8.09 9.02 -19.74
C ARG A 80 -7.81 8.80 -18.26
N CYS A 81 -6.55 8.49 -17.98
CA CYS A 81 -6.00 8.44 -16.63
C CYS A 81 -4.80 9.39 -16.54
N LEU A 82 -4.85 10.32 -15.59
CA LEU A 82 -3.68 11.07 -15.13
C LEU A 82 -3.11 10.34 -13.91
N LEU A 83 -1.84 9.93 -14.01
CA LEU A 83 -1.13 9.19 -12.99
C LEU A 83 -0.03 10.08 -12.39
N LEU A 84 -0.09 10.31 -11.08
CA LEU A 84 0.98 10.88 -10.29
C LEU A 84 1.74 9.75 -9.61
N ASP A 85 3.01 9.59 -9.97
CA ASP A 85 3.92 8.58 -9.43
C ASP A 85 5.31 9.15 -9.08
N SER A 86 6.19 8.30 -8.57
CA SER A 86 7.60 8.64 -8.37
C SER A 86 8.34 8.63 -9.72
N GLY A 87 9.17 9.63 -9.94
CA GLY A 87 10.09 9.72 -11.06
C GLY A 87 11.45 10.30 -10.67
N GLU A 88 12.34 10.35 -11.64
CA GLU A 88 13.65 10.98 -11.49
C GLU A 88 13.70 12.23 -12.38
N ALA A 89 14.05 13.38 -11.80
CA ALA A 89 14.54 14.52 -12.56
C ALA A 89 16.04 14.31 -12.75
N GLY A 90 16.48 14.14 -14.00
CA GLY A 90 17.82 13.66 -14.35
C GLY A 90 18.94 14.24 -13.47
N GLY A 91 19.91 13.41 -13.09
CA GLY A 91 21.01 13.82 -12.20
C GLY A 91 20.77 13.60 -10.70
N ARG A 92 20.04 12.53 -10.32
CA ARG A 92 19.75 12.09 -8.93
C ARG A 92 18.73 12.93 -8.13
N GLU A 93 18.04 13.89 -8.75
CA GLU A 93 16.99 14.62 -8.03
C GLU A 93 15.68 13.82 -8.04
N SER A 94 15.10 13.62 -6.85
CA SER A 94 13.79 12.98 -6.72
C SER A 94 12.71 13.92 -7.24
N ALA A 95 11.77 13.36 -8.00
CA ALA A 95 10.66 14.12 -8.55
C ALA A 95 9.36 13.34 -8.44
N LEU A 96 8.25 14.05 -8.22
CA LEU A 96 6.95 13.49 -8.55
C LEU A 96 6.74 13.65 -10.04
N ARG A 97 6.14 12.65 -10.67
CA ARG A 97 5.92 12.60 -12.10
C ARG A 97 4.43 12.49 -12.38
N LEU A 98 3.90 13.45 -13.12
CA LEU A 98 2.52 13.42 -13.61
C LEU A 98 2.53 13.02 -15.08
N THR A 99 1.88 11.89 -15.40
CA THR A 99 1.79 11.33 -16.75
C THR A 99 0.34 11.17 -17.19
N SER A 100 0.10 11.26 -18.50
CA SER A 100 -1.23 11.03 -19.08
C SER A 100 -1.23 9.75 -19.91
N HIS A 101 -2.22 8.90 -19.65
CA HIS A 101 -2.43 7.62 -20.31
C HIS A 101 -3.88 7.52 -20.80
N THR A 102 -4.11 6.69 -21.81
CA THR A 102 -5.44 6.12 -22.05
C THR A 102 -5.76 5.17 -20.89
N THR A 103 -6.97 5.27 -20.33
CA THR A 103 -7.40 4.47 -19.18
C THR A 103 -7.22 2.97 -19.44
N ASP A 104 -7.79 2.47 -20.54
CA ASP A 104 -7.73 1.05 -20.91
C ASP A 104 -6.29 0.55 -21.09
N ALA A 105 -5.42 1.36 -21.69
CA ALA A 105 -4.05 0.96 -21.96
C ALA A 105 -3.23 0.81 -20.67
N LEU A 106 -3.43 1.71 -19.70
CA LEU A 106 -2.76 1.63 -18.40
C LEU A 106 -3.26 0.41 -17.61
N GLU A 107 -4.58 0.26 -17.49
CA GLU A 107 -5.19 -0.85 -16.74
C GLU A 107 -4.85 -2.21 -17.34
N GLN A 108 -4.88 -2.34 -18.68
CA GLN A 108 -4.52 -3.58 -19.34
C GLN A 108 -3.05 -3.94 -19.11
N ARG A 109 -2.15 -2.94 -19.14
CA ARG A 109 -0.73 -3.16 -18.85
C ARG A 109 -0.53 -3.68 -17.43
N GLU A 110 -1.22 -3.09 -16.45
CA GLU A 110 -1.12 -3.51 -15.05
C GLU A 110 -1.69 -4.90 -14.85
N ARG A 111 -2.87 -5.18 -15.42
CA ARG A 111 -3.49 -6.50 -15.39
C ARG A 111 -2.55 -7.58 -15.92
N VAL A 112 -1.89 -7.35 -17.05
CA VAL A 112 -0.92 -8.31 -17.63
C VAL A 112 0.24 -8.57 -16.67
N LEU A 113 0.76 -7.53 -16.01
CA LEU A 113 1.85 -7.69 -15.02
C LEU A 113 1.41 -8.51 -13.80
N PHE A 114 0.17 -8.33 -13.34
CA PHE A 114 -0.38 -9.15 -12.26
C PHE A 114 -0.67 -10.58 -12.69
N GLU A 115 -1.14 -10.80 -13.92
CA GLU A 115 -1.38 -12.15 -14.48
C GLU A 115 -0.06 -12.92 -14.69
N GLN A 116 1.04 -12.23 -14.98
CA GLN A 116 2.39 -12.80 -15.02
C GLN A 116 2.86 -13.26 -13.63
N GLY A 117 2.46 -12.53 -12.59
CA GLY A 117 2.82 -12.81 -11.20
C GLY A 117 4.29 -12.52 -10.89
N VAL A 118 4.70 -12.85 -9.66
CA VAL A 118 6.07 -12.71 -9.16
C VAL A 118 6.69 -14.07 -8.94
N GLY A 119 7.93 -14.26 -9.40
CA GLY A 119 8.66 -15.51 -9.26
C GLY A 119 9.86 -15.58 -10.20
N ASP A 120 10.40 -16.79 -10.35
CA ASP A 120 11.62 -17.04 -11.14
C ASP A 120 11.32 -17.59 -12.55
N GLY A 121 10.05 -17.66 -12.94
CA GLY A 121 9.60 -18.15 -14.24
C GLY A 121 9.72 -17.13 -15.37
N ASP A 122 9.71 -17.62 -16.61
CA ASP A 122 9.76 -16.79 -17.80
C ASP A 122 8.59 -15.80 -17.86
N GLY A 123 8.91 -14.51 -17.96
CA GLY A 123 7.93 -13.43 -18.04
C GLY A 123 7.32 -13.02 -16.70
N GLN A 124 7.70 -13.64 -15.58
CA GLN A 124 7.31 -13.21 -14.24
C GLN A 124 8.12 -11.99 -13.81
N LEU A 125 7.56 -11.20 -12.89
CA LEU A 125 8.30 -10.14 -12.22
C LEU A 125 9.26 -10.75 -11.19
N PRO A 126 10.48 -10.21 -11.05
CA PRO A 126 11.48 -10.82 -10.18
C PRO A 126 11.22 -10.55 -8.68
N ALA A 127 10.40 -9.56 -8.34
CA ALA A 127 10.14 -9.12 -6.97
C ALA A 127 8.75 -8.48 -6.86
N TYR A 128 8.16 -8.54 -5.65
CA TYR A 128 6.92 -7.80 -5.35
C TYR A 128 7.13 -6.29 -5.44
N ALA A 129 8.36 -5.83 -5.20
CA ALA A 129 8.73 -4.44 -5.36
C ALA A 129 8.61 -3.93 -6.81
N ASP A 130 8.55 -4.82 -7.81
CA ASP A 130 8.39 -4.46 -9.22
C ASP A 130 6.93 -4.47 -9.70
N LEU A 131 5.98 -4.82 -8.83
CA LEU A 131 4.56 -4.66 -9.14
C LEU A 131 4.22 -3.17 -9.33
N PRO A 132 3.33 -2.84 -10.29
CA PRO A 132 2.98 -1.45 -10.58
C PRO A 132 2.16 -0.79 -9.46
N VAL A 133 1.59 -1.60 -8.55
CA VAL A 133 0.87 -1.15 -7.37
C VAL A 133 0.84 -2.28 -6.34
N LEU A 134 0.86 -1.94 -5.06
CA LEU A 134 0.78 -2.88 -3.95
C LEU A 134 -0.57 -2.80 -3.23
N TRP A 135 -1.10 -1.57 -3.11
CA TRP A 135 -2.36 -1.25 -2.46
C TRP A 135 -3.11 -0.16 -3.23
N GLN A 136 -4.44 -0.19 -3.17
CA GLN A 136 -5.32 0.79 -3.82
C GLN A 136 -6.51 1.14 -2.93
N LEU A 137 -6.69 2.42 -2.63
CA LEU A 137 -7.85 2.97 -1.94
C LEU A 137 -8.75 3.68 -2.95
N HIS A 138 -9.96 3.13 -3.13
CA HIS A 138 -10.99 3.66 -4.00
C HIS A 138 -11.94 4.56 -3.22
N ARG A 139 -11.86 5.87 -3.46
CA ARG A 139 -12.71 6.89 -2.83
C ARG A 139 -14.10 7.01 -3.46
N ASP A 140 -14.23 6.59 -4.71
CA ASP A 140 -15.48 6.59 -5.46
C ASP A 140 -15.71 5.22 -6.09
N ALA A 141 -16.68 4.48 -5.56
CA ALA A 141 -17.02 3.15 -6.04
C ALA A 141 -17.54 3.16 -7.50
N ALA A 142 -18.16 4.25 -7.96
CA ALA A 142 -18.67 4.37 -9.32
C ALA A 142 -17.53 4.55 -10.35
N ALA A 143 -16.38 5.08 -9.90
CA ALA A 143 -15.21 5.30 -10.73
C ALA A 143 -14.13 4.22 -10.54
N ALA A 144 -14.33 3.23 -9.66
CA ALA A 144 -13.31 2.23 -9.37
C ALA A 144 -12.97 1.38 -10.61
N PRO A 145 -11.68 1.22 -10.96
CA PRO A 145 -11.30 0.26 -11.99
C PRO A 145 -11.67 -1.17 -11.57
N PRO A 146 -11.79 -2.11 -12.53
CA PRO A 146 -11.93 -3.52 -12.21
C PRO A 146 -10.80 -3.97 -11.29
N PRO A 147 -11.07 -4.85 -10.30
CA PRO A 147 -10.02 -5.34 -9.42
C PRO A 147 -8.92 -6.04 -10.22
N LEU A 148 -7.68 -5.80 -9.80
CA LEU A 148 -6.53 -6.53 -10.29
C LEU A 148 -6.57 -7.97 -9.75
N PRO A 149 -6.09 -8.96 -10.53
CA PRO A 149 -6.00 -10.32 -10.03
C PRO A 149 -4.98 -10.39 -8.88
N PRO A 150 -5.20 -11.23 -7.85
CA PRO A 150 -4.25 -11.38 -6.76
C PRO A 150 -2.94 -11.97 -7.29
N CYS A 151 -1.81 -11.36 -6.95
CA CYS A 151 -0.49 -11.94 -7.19
C CYS A 151 -0.10 -12.81 -6.00
N VAL A 152 -0.51 -14.08 -5.99
CA VAL A 152 -0.26 -15.02 -4.88
C VAL A 152 1.22 -15.39 -4.79
N ALA A 153 1.77 -15.36 -3.59
CA ALA A 153 3.17 -15.69 -3.34
C ALA A 153 3.40 -17.21 -3.56
N PRO A 154 4.42 -17.59 -4.34
CA PRO A 154 4.68 -19.01 -4.62
C PRO A 154 5.26 -19.76 -3.40
N ASP A 155 5.88 -19.05 -2.46
CA ASP A 155 6.56 -19.60 -1.29
C ASP A 155 6.61 -18.59 -0.12
N TRP A 156 7.16 -19.04 1.00
CA TRP A 156 7.27 -18.24 2.22
C TRP A 156 8.21 -17.04 2.11
N GLU A 157 9.28 -17.14 1.31
CA GLU A 157 10.23 -16.04 1.12
C GLU A 157 9.56 -14.91 0.34
N ARG A 158 8.81 -15.25 -0.70
CA ARG A 158 8.02 -14.30 -1.49
C ARG A 158 6.85 -13.70 -0.71
N LEU A 159 6.23 -14.45 0.21
CA LEU A 159 5.21 -13.90 1.10
C LEU A 159 5.82 -12.92 2.12
N GLU A 160 6.98 -13.25 2.69
CA GLU A 160 7.68 -12.32 3.59
C GLU A 160 8.08 -11.04 2.84
N GLU A 161 8.56 -11.18 1.60
CA GLU A 161 8.88 -10.06 0.72
C GLU A 161 7.65 -9.18 0.44
N SER A 162 6.52 -9.78 0.08
CA SER A 162 5.29 -9.05 -0.25
C SER A 162 4.75 -8.27 0.94
N LEU A 163 4.66 -8.91 2.12
CA LEU A 163 4.24 -8.28 3.37
C LEU A 163 5.17 -7.13 3.74
N ARG A 164 6.48 -7.35 3.76
CA ARG A 164 7.47 -6.31 4.05
C ARG A 164 7.33 -5.11 3.11
N THR A 165 7.15 -5.39 1.83
CA THR A 165 7.07 -4.37 0.78
C THR A 165 5.79 -3.56 0.90
N LEU A 166 4.65 -4.22 1.16
CA LEU A 166 3.38 -3.56 1.43
C LEU A 166 3.43 -2.69 2.69
N MET A 167 3.96 -3.21 3.80
CA MET A 167 4.04 -2.48 5.08
C MET A 167 4.92 -1.24 4.96
N LEU A 168 6.05 -1.35 4.26
CA LEU A 168 6.89 -0.19 4.00
C LEU A 168 6.20 0.84 3.09
N ALA A 169 5.45 0.38 2.09
CA ALA A 169 4.67 1.28 1.24
C ALA A 169 3.61 2.03 2.05
N TRP A 170 2.88 1.35 2.93
CA TRP A 170 1.93 2.01 3.83
C TRP A 170 2.59 3.02 4.76
N ALA A 171 3.64 2.62 5.46
CA ALA A 171 4.38 3.48 6.39
C ALA A 171 4.84 4.79 5.73
N THR A 172 5.29 4.71 4.47
CA THR A 172 5.85 5.85 3.75
C THR A 172 4.81 6.69 2.99
N GLN A 173 3.69 6.09 2.58
CA GLN A 173 2.79 6.70 1.60
C GLN A 173 1.40 7.01 2.17
N LEU A 174 0.85 6.14 3.01
CA LEU A 174 -0.51 6.26 3.53
C LEU A 174 -0.72 7.60 4.26
N PRO A 175 0.20 8.09 5.13
CA PRO A 175 0.03 9.39 5.81
C PRO A 175 -0.17 10.57 4.87
N SER A 176 0.47 10.53 3.71
CA SER A 176 0.40 11.64 2.73
C SER A 176 -0.83 11.56 1.82
N GLN A 177 -1.47 10.39 1.74
CA GLN A 177 -2.56 10.11 0.81
C GLN A 177 -3.93 9.99 1.50
N ALA A 178 -3.97 9.47 2.72
CA ALA A 178 -5.19 9.21 3.50
C ALA A 178 -5.38 10.20 4.67
N ALA A 179 -4.79 11.41 4.57
CA ALA A 179 -4.89 12.46 5.59
C ALA A 179 -4.52 12.01 7.03
N GLY A 180 -3.50 11.15 7.16
CA GLY A 180 -3.11 10.60 8.46
C GLY A 180 -4.01 9.48 8.96
N GLY A 181 -4.79 8.84 8.08
CA GLY A 181 -5.59 7.67 8.40
C GLY A 181 -4.78 6.41 8.74
N SER A 182 -5.50 5.38 9.17
CA SER A 182 -4.98 4.06 9.49
C SER A 182 -5.43 3.02 8.45
N ALA A 183 -4.74 1.90 8.38
CA ALA A 183 -5.11 0.78 7.51
C ALA A 183 -4.90 -0.55 8.22
N GLY A 184 -5.71 -1.55 7.88
CA GLY A 184 -5.59 -2.88 8.45
C GLY A 184 -6.12 -3.97 7.55
N PHE A 185 -5.74 -5.20 7.85
CA PHE A 185 -6.28 -6.41 7.24
C PHE A 185 -5.96 -7.63 8.11
N ASP A 186 -6.73 -8.69 7.92
CA ASP A 186 -6.50 -9.98 8.54
C ASP A 186 -5.95 -10.98 7.53
N VAL A 187 -4.95 -11.76 7.96
CA VAL A 187 -4.55 -12.98 7.27
C VAL A 187 -5.26 -14.15 7.94
N VAL A 188 -6.09 -14.85 7.18
CA VAL A 188 -6.86 -16.00 7.66
C VAL A 188 -6.04 -17.26 7.45
N ASN A 189 -5.71 -17.97 8.53
CA ASN A 189 -5.03 -19.25 8.45
C ASN A 189 -6.01 -20.42 8.48
N HIS A 190 -6.32 -20.98 7.31
CA HIS A 190 -7.24 -22.13 7.20
C HIS A 190 -6.74 -23.40 7.88
N ALA A 191 -5.42 -23.52 8.14
CA ALA A 191 -4.86 -24.64 8.87
C ALA A 191 -5.05 -24.54 10.40
N ASP A 192 -5.40 -23.35 10.90
CA ASP A 192 -5.60 -23.05 12.33
C ASP A 192 -7.05 -22.63 12.63
N GLY A 193 -8.01 -23.29 11.97
CA GLY A 193 -9.44 -23.03 12.21
C GLY A 193 -9.89 -21.62 11.84
N ASP A 194 -9.31 -21.03 10.79
CA ASP A 194 -9.58 -19.68 10.30
C ASP A 194 -9.23 -18.56 11.28
N ARG A 195 -8.33 -18.83 12.23
CA ARG A 195 -7.86 -17.82 13.17
C ARG A 195 -7.14 -16.66 12.43
N PRO A 196 -7.49 -15.40 12.72
CA PRO A 196 -6.87 -14.26 12.07
C PRO A 196 -5.52 -13.91 12.69
N LEU A 197 -4.60 -13.51 11.81
CA LEU A 197 -3.42 -12.71 12.14
C LEU A 197 -3.65 -11.30 11.59
N THR A 198 -3.91 -10.36 12.48
CA THR A 198 -4.28 -8.98 12.14
C THR A 198 -3.04 -8.11 11.96
N PHE A 199 -3.01 -7.35 10.88
CA PHE A 199 -2.02 -6.31 10.62
C PHE A 199 -2.69 -4.95 10.69
N LEU A 200 -2.07 -4.01 11.39
CA LEU A 200 -2.51 -2.64 11.47
C LEU A 200 -1.33 -1.70 11.18
N TYR A 201 -1.65 -0.60 10.52
CA TYR A 201 -0.80 0.57 10.43
C TYR A 201 -1.57 1.78 10.97
N GLY A 202 -0.94 2.53 11.87
CA GLY A 202 -1.42 3.82 12.34
C GLY A 202 -0.27 4.83 12.38
N PRO A 203 -0.54 6.13 12.17
CA PRO A 203 0.51 7.16 12.20
C PRO A 203 1.16 7.32 13.60
N GLU A 204 0.41 7.02 14.67
CA GLU A 204 0.91 7.10 16.05
C GLU A 204 1.47 5.77 16.55
N ASP A 205 0.83 4.65 16.16
CA ASP A 205 1.17 3.31 16.65
C ASP A 205 2.24 2.59 15.80
N GLY A 206 2.54 3.12 14.61
CA GLY A 206 3.45 2.50 13.66
C GLY A 206 2.85 1.26 13.01
N LEU A 207 3.63 0.18 12.94
CA LEU A 207 3.21 -1.12 12.40
C LEU A 207 2.91 -2.06 13.55
N VAL A 208 1.70 -2.61 13.58
CA VAL A 208 1.25 -3.52 14.64
C VAL A 208 0.81 -4.84 14.01
N VAL A 209 1.23 -5.95 14.61
CA VAL A 209 0.68 -7.28 14.31
C VAL A 209 0.06 -7.85 15.57
N MET A 210 -1.07 -8.52 15.41
CA MET A 210 -1.80 -9.12 16.51
C MET A 210 -2.27 -10.53 16.15
N VAL A 211 -2.24 -11.44 17.11
CA VAL A 211 -2.77 -12.80 16.94
C VAL A 211 -3.68 -13.15 18.10
N ASP A 212 -4.81 -13.76 17.76
CA ASP A 212 -5.73 -14.32 18.74
C ASP A 212 -5.09 -15.55 19.43
N ASP A 213 -5.29 -15.66 20.73
CA ASP A 213 -4.78 -16.74 21.56
C ASP A 213 -5.79 -17.19 22.63
N GLU A 214 -7.08 -17.07 22.33
CA GLU A 214 -8.17 -17.38 23.28
C GLU A 214 -8.09 -18.81 23.85
N ASP A 215 -7.69 -19.78 23.02
CA ASP A 215 -7.57 -21.21 23.37
C ASP A 215 -6.44 -21.53 24.37
N ALA A 216 -5.50 -20.61 24.60
CA ALA A 216 -4.42 -20.84 25.54
C ALA A 216 -4.93 -20.89 26.99
N ALA A 217 -4.32 -21.76 27.82
CA ALA A 217 -4.64 -21.80 29.24
C ALA A 217 -4.28 -20.45 29.89
N PRO A 218 -5.14 -19.89 30.78
CA PRO A 218 -4.79 -18.69 31.53
C PRO A 218 -3.54 -18.94 32.38
N ASP A 219 -2.65 -17.94 32.43
CA ASP A 219 -1.44 -17.91 33.26
C ASP A 219 -0.45 -19.08 33.00
N ASP A 220 -0.44 -19.66 31.79
CA ASP A 220 0.57 -20.62 31.38
C ASP A 220 1.90 -19.93 31.10
N VAL A 221 2.78 -19.92 32.10
CA VAL A 221 4.13 -19.33 32.03
C VAL A 221 4.98 -19.95 30.93
N ALA A 222 4.82 -21.24 30.63
CA ALA A 222 5.60 -21.88 29.56
C ALA A 222 5.17 -21.35 28.19
N HIS A 223 3.86 -21.18 28.01
CA HIS A 223 3.29 -20.58 26.80
C HIS A 223 3.65 -19.09 26.66
N GLU A 224 3.64 -18.33 27.75
CA GLU A 224 4.10 -16.93 27.74
C GLU A 224 5.57 -16.81 27.33
N GLN A 225 6.44 -17.69 27.86
CA GLN A 225 7.85 -17.74 27.47
C GLN A 225 8.03 -18.15 26.00
N GLU A 226 7.20 -19.07 25.51
CA GLU A 226 7.17 -19.47 24.11
C GLU A 226 6.78 -18.31 23.19
N MET A 227 5.72 -17.59 23.50
CA MET A 227 5.26 -16.43 22.72
C MET A 227 6.29 -15.30 22.74
N ALA A 228 6.90 -15.02 23.90
CA ALA A 228 8.00 -14.07 24.00
C ALA A 228 9.22 -14.49 23.16
N ALA A 229 9.59 -15.78 23.17
CA ALA A 229 10.68 -16.30 22.36
C ALA A 229 10.39 -16.23 20.84
N ARG A 230 9.11 -16.26 20.45
CA ARG A 230 8.66 -16.06 19.06
C ARG A 230 8.63 -14.58 18.64
N GLY A 231 8.75 -13.65 19.58
CA GLY A 231 8.78 -12.21 19.32
C GLY A 231 7.49 -11.46 19.63
N TRP A 232 6.60 -12.04 20.43
CA TRP A 232 5.39 -11.39 20.95
C TRP A 232 5.68 -10.68 22.28
N HIS A 233 5.32 -9.41 22.40
CA HIS A 233 5.77 -8.59 23.54
C HIS A 233 4.64 -8.21 24.50
N ASP A 234 3.43 -7.93 23.99
CA ASP A 234 2.34 -7.40 24.79
C ASP A 234 1.08 -8.25 24.71
N ARG A 235 0.32 -8.30 25.82
CA ARG A 235 -1.08 -8.74 25.83
C ARG A 235 -1.97 -7.50 25.86
N ALA A 236 -2.27 -6.96 24.69
CA ALA A 236 -2.95 -5.67 24.58
C ALA A 236 -4.39 -5.68 25.14
N ILE A 237 -5.05 -6.85 25.14
CA ILE A 237 -6.45 -6.96 25.57
C ILE A 237 -6.59 -8.13 26.57
N PRO A 238 -6.59 -7.86 27.88
CA PRO A 238 -6.67 -8.89 28.92
C PRO A 238 -7.89 -9.80 28.83
N VAL A 239 -8.97 -9.32 28.21
CA VAL A 239 -10.23 -10.07 28.04
C VAL A 239 -10.24 -10.90 26.76
N ALA A 240 -9.65 -10.40 25.67
CA ALA A 240 -9.64 -11.09 24.38
C ALA A 240 -8.44 -12.04 24.22
N ARG A 241 -7.41 -11.92 25.07
CA ARG A 241 -6.17 -12.74 25.04
C ARG A 241 -5.39 -12.64 23.73
N TRP A 242 -5.34 -11.43 23.17
CA TRP A 242 -4.55 -11.17 21.96
C TRP A 242 -3.10 -10.89 22.33
N TRP A 243 -2.18 -11.50 21.59
CA TRP A 243 -0.78 -11.11 21.60
C TRP A 243 -0.54 -10.03 20.57
N VAL A 244 0.31 -9.07 20.92
CA VAL A 244 0.58 -7.88 20.11
C VAL A 244 2.08 -7.62 20.09
N SER A 245 2.56 -7.21 18.92
CA SER A 245 3.88 -6.63 18.73
C SER A 245 3.78 -5.40 17.85
N GLY A 246 4.30 -4.28 18.35
CA GLY A 246 4.45 -3.02 17.63
C GLY A 246 5.86 -2.84 17.10
N PHE A 247 5.98 -2.14 15.98
CA PHE A 247 7.23 -1.84 15.29
C PHE A 247 7.19 -0.44 14.72
N ASP A 248 8.36 0.20 14.62
CA ASP A 248 8.48 1.51 13.99
C ASP A 248 8.04 1.46 12.51
N ALA A 249 7.46 2.56 12.03
CA ALA A 249 7.00 2.72 10.64
C ALA A 249 8.16 2.96 9.66
N ASP A 250 9.13 2.05 9.64
CA ASP A 250 10.31 2.12 8.78
C ASP A 250 10.63 0.78 8.10
N ALA A 251 11.73 0.73 7.34
CA ALA A 251 12.14 -0.48 6.63
C ALA A 251 12.52 -1.65 7.56
N SER A 252 13.06 -1.35 8.74
CA SER A 252 13.44 -2.36 9.74
C SER A 252 12.19 -2.95 10.41
N GLY A 253 11.26 -2.07 10.81
CA GLY A 253 9.97 -2.45 11.36
C GLY A 253 9.16 -3.28 10.39
N ALA A 254 8.99 -2.82 9.14
CA ALA A 254 8.30 -3.59 8.10
C ALA A 254 8.90 -4.99 7.89
N ALA A 255 10.22 -5.13 7.93
CA ALA A 255 10.89 -6.41 7.83
C ALA A 255 10.70 -7.29 9.07
N ALA A 256 10.69 -6.70 10.27
CA ALA A 256 10.44 -7.41 11.52
C ALA A 256 8.97 -7.89 11.62
N THR A 257 8.01 -7.05 11.24
CA THR A 257 6.59 -7.40 11.16
C THR A 257 6.36 -8.58 10.22
N ALA A 258 6.92 -8.53 9.00
CA ALA A 258 6.77 -9.60 8.02
C ALA A 258 7.38 -10.93 8.50
N ARG A 259 8.58 -10.89 9.08
CA ARG A 259 9.23 -12.09 9.66
C ARG A 259 8.43 -12.71 10.78
N LEU A 260 7.94 -11.90 11.71
CA LEU A 260 7.12 -12.38 12.83
C LEU A 260 5.85 -13.06 12.31
N ALA A 261 5.16 -12.42 11.36
CA ALA A 261 3.95 -12.95 10.78
C ALA A 261 4.17 -14.31 10.07
N VAL A 262 5.17 -14.41 9.19
CA VAL A 262 5.46 -15.66 8.47
C VAL A 262 5.89 -16.76 9.45
N ALA A 263 6.67 -16.43 10.48
CA ALA A 263 7.04 -17.39 11.52
C ALA A 263 5.81 -17.91 12.28
N GLU A 264 4.88 -17.02 12.65
CA GLU A 264 3.65 -17.38 13.37
C GLU A 264 2.73 -18.26 12.52
N LEU A 265 2.49 -17.89 11.26
CA LEU A 265 1.65 -18.66 10.34
C LEU A 265 2.18 -20.09 10.16
N ARG A 266 3.51 -20.23 10.06
CA ARG A 266 4.18 -21.54 9.96
C ARG A 266 4.11 -22.32 11.27
N ALA A 267 4.28 -21.66 12.41
CA ALA A 267 4.15 -22.28 13.72
C ALA A 267 2.72 -22.84 13.96
N ARG A 268 1.71 -22.16 13.40
CA ARG A 268 0.30 -22.56 13.40
C ARG A 268 -0.10 -23.48 12.24
N GLY A 269 0.87 -24.15 11.61
CA GLY A 269 0.62 -25.28 10.72
C GLY A 269 0.29 -24.96 9.27
N ALA A 270 0.28 -23.68 8.85
CA ALA A 270 0.19 -23.33 7.45
C ALA A 270 1.39 -23.91 6.68
N ARG A 271 1.17 -24.56 5.53
CA ARG A 271 2.24 -25.26 4.79
C ARG A 271 2.81 -24.42 3.66
N ARG A 272 1.96 -23.59 3.04
CA ARG A 272 2.30 -22.70 1.92
C ARG A 272 1.37 -21.48 1.91
N PRO A 273 1.77 -20.37 1.26
CA PRO A 273 0.94 -19.17 1.18
C PRO A 273 -0.46 -19.37 0.59
N SER A 274 -0.63 -20.33 -0.34
CA SER A 274 -1.94 -20.64 -0.92
C SER A 274 -2.94 -21.27 0.06
N ASP A 275 -2.50 -21.63 1.27
CA ASP A 275 -3.38 -22.13 2.32
C ASP A 275 -3.94 -20.99 3.19
N LEU A 276 -3.65 -19.73 2.83
CA LEU A 276 -4.03 -18.52 3.56
C LEU A 276 -5.03 -17.69 2.75
N GLY A 277 -5.90 -16.98 3.47
CA GLY A 277 -6.82 -15.99 2.92
C GLY A 277 -6.52 -14.58 3.44
N VAL A 278 -7.22 -13.59 2.88
CA VAL A 278 -7.26 -12.22 3.42
C VAL A 278 -8.70 -11.83 3.74
N ALA A 279 -8.91 -11.17 4.87
CA ALA A 279 -10.20 -10.65 5.32
C ALA A 279 -10.05 -9.24 5.90
N ASP A 280 -11.18 -8.60 6.19
CA ASP A 280 -11.29 -7.36 6.97
C ASP A 280 -10.32 -6.24 6.56
N ILE A 281 -10.12 -6.10 5.25
CA ILE A 281 -9.30 -5.03 4.66
C ILE A 281 -10.02 -3.70 4.88
N THR A 282 -9.41 -2.83 5.68
CA THR A 282 -10.01 -1.56 6.08
C THR A 282 -9.01 -0.41 5.95
N CYS A 283 -9.55 0.79 5.69
CA CYS A 283 -8.80 2.03 5.77
C CYS A 283 -9.71 3.09 6.36
N THR A 284 -9.25 3.76 7.41
CA THR A 284 -10.03 4.75 8.15
C THR A 284 -9.33 6.11 8.14
N ASP A 285 -10.08 7.19 8.30
CA ASP A 285 -9.50 8.49 8.62
C ASP A 285 -9.09 8.58 10.10
N VAL A 286 -8.63 9.76 10.50
CA VAL A 286 -8.25 10.10 11.89
C VAL A 286 -9.42 10.03 12.89
N ALA A 287 -10.67 10.01 12.42
CA ALA A 287 -11.85 9.83 13.26
C ALA A 287 -12.25 8.36 13.38
N GLY A 288 -11.58 7.45 12.67
CA GLY A 288 -11.90 6.03 12.64
C GLY A 288 -13.01 5.65 11.66
N GLU A 289 -13.43 6.57 10.79
CA GLU A 289 -14.48 6.32 9.80
C GLU A 289 -13.87 5.71 8.52
N GLU A 290 -14.50 4.69 7.94
CA GLU A 290 -14.00 4.05 6.73
C GLU A 290 -13.99 5.04 5.56
N ILE A 291 -12.82 5.20 4.93
CA ILE A 291 -12.60 6.19 3.87
C ILE A 291 -12.75 5.63 2.46
N GLY A 292 -13.31 4.44 2.30
CA GLY A 292 -13.57 3.83 1.00
C GLY A 292 -12.97 2.44 0.90
N ARG A 293 -13.08 1.85 -0.30
CA ARG A 293 -12.70 0.45 -0.50
C ARG A 293 -11.19 0.33 -0.69
N LEU A 294 -10.51 -0.30 0.25
CA LEU A 294 -9.10 -0.67 0.14
C LEU A 294 -8.97 -2.05 -0.51
N THR A 295 -8.00 -2.21 -1.42
CA THR A 295 -7.62 -3.49 -2.02
C THR A 295 -6.11 -3.65 -2.00
N LEU A 296 -5.62 -4.89 -1.87
CA LEU A 296 -4.21 -5.22 -1.65
C LEU A 296 -3.71 -6.22 -2.71
N PRO A 297 -3.68 -5.83 -3.99
CA PRO A 297 -3.34 -6.77 -5.06
C PRO A 297 -1.90 -7.31 -4.93
N GLY A 298 -0.99 -6.54 -4.33
CA GLY A 298 0.39 -6.94 -4.07
C GLY A 298 0.63 -7.66 -2.73
N LEU A 299 -0.42 -8.09 -2.02
CA LEU A 299 -0.30 -8.69 -0.69
C LEU A 299 0.41 -10.05 -0.70
N GLY A 300 0.34 -10.80 -1.80
CA GLY A 300 0.88 -12.16 -1.85
C GLY A 300 -0.10 -13.27 -1.46
N LEU A 301 -1.37 -12.94 -1.21
CA LEU A 301 -2.40 -13.86 -0.74
C LEU A 301 -3.60 -13.92 -1.68
N SER A 302 -4.35 -15.02 -1.64
CA SER A 302 -5.68 -15.11 -2.25
C SER A 302 -6.71 -14.41 -1.37
N GLY A 303 -7.66 -13.73 -2.02
CA GLY A 303 -8.89 -13.22 -1.36
C GLY A 303 -10.07 -14.13 -1.58
#